data_AF-A0A4Q9PDN2-F1
#
_entry.id   AF-A0A4Q9PDN2-F1
#
_cell.length_a   1.000
_cell.length_b   1.000
_cell.length_c   1.000
_cell.angle_alpha   90.00
_cell.angle_beta   90.00
_cell.angle_gamma   90.00
#
_symmetry.space_group_name_H-M   'P 1'
#
loop_
_entity.id
_entity.type
_entity.pdbx_description
1 polymer ?
#
loop_
_entity_poly.entity_id
_entity_poly.type
_entity_poly.pdbx_seq_one_letter_code
_entity_poly.pdbx_strand_id
1 'polypeptide(L)'
;MGAGSDTRFWRIATGPHKDTVVKYIEVDFTENTTKKAMAIRKSKELSAVLGTPEDVSLANGGAALHSPVYHLLAADLRTPPAQSLVPLLTAEPQPLLSPSVPTLLLFECVLAYMSPNTGNALLQWFTDYFSAPGAVLGCIVYEMFALEDSFGKVMVNNLRARNITLPGAQPYPTFASLANRFLQHDWEISRAVTLKDIRREYIEPSELQRISQLEMLDEIEELELVLAHYAITWGAKLPPNAVALKAQWSEWSLRRKVSDE
;
A
#
# COMPACT_ATOMS: atom_id res chain seq x y z
N MET A 1 3.16 1.56 -3.97
CA MET A 1 3.47 2.99 -4.20
C MET A 1 4.24 3.48 -3.00
N GLY A 2 5.37 4.17 -3.16
CA GLY A 2 6.27 4.51 -2.04
C GLY A 2 6.78 3.25 -1.35
N ALA A 3 7.31 2.29 -2.12
CA ALA A 3 7.60 0.94 -1.65
C ALA A 3 8.78 0.85 -0.66
N GLY A 4 9.65 1.86 -0.60
CA GLY A 4 10.87 1.86 0.19
C GLY A 4 11.67 0.57 -0.01
N SER A 5 12.10 -0.04 1.09
CA SER A 5 12.80 -1.33 1.11
C SER A 5 11.87 -2.54 1.30
N ASP A 6 10.59 -2.44 0.94
CA ASP A 6 9.65 -3.56 1.08
C ASP A 6 10.16 -4.85 0.39
N THR A 7 9.85 -5.99 1.00
CA THR A 7 10.28 -7.32 0.55
C THR A 7 9.11 -8.27 0.27
N ARG A 8 7.86 -7.77 0.21
CA ARG A 8 6.67 -8.62 -0.02
C ARG A 8 6.76 -9.40 -1.31
N PHE A 9 7.32 -8.82 -2.38
CA PHE A 9 7.48 -9.52 -3.66
C PHE A 9 8.17 -10.88 -3.49
N TRP A 10 9.34 -10.93 -2.84
CA TRP A 10 10.07 -12.19 -2.65
C TRP A 10 9.30 -13.20 -1.82
N ARG A 11 8.58 -12.76 -0.78
CA ARG A 11 7.72 -13.63 0.03
C ARG A 11 6.56 -14.23 -0.78
N ILE A 12 5.98 -13.44 -1.69
CA ILE A 12 4.91 -13.91 -2.59
C ILE A 12 5.49 -14.87 -3.62
N ALA A 13 6.56 -14.48 -4.31
CA ALA A 13 7.18 -15.23 -5.40
C ALA A 13 7.82 -16.56 -4.96
N THR A 14 8.15 -16.70 -3.67
CA THR A 14 8.66 -17.96 -3.09
C THR A 14 7.63 -18.69 -2.22
N GLY A 15 6.43 -18.13 -2.08
CA GLY A 15 5.37 -18.64 -1.22
C GLY A 15 4.25 -19.37 -2.00
N PRO A 16 3.13 -19.68 -1.31
CA PRO A 16 1.99 -20.40 -1.90
C PRO A 16 1.24 -19.60 -2.99
N HIS A 17 1.54 -18.31 -3.13
CA HIS A 17 0.88 -17.40 -4.07
C HIS A 17 1.81 -16.99 -5.23
N LYS A 18 2.90 -17.71 -5.46
CA LYS A 18 3.91 -17.35 -6.48
C LYS A 18 3.33 -17.20 -7.89
N ASP A 19 2.30 -17.97 -8.23
CA ASP A 19 1.70 -18.01 -9.57
C ASP A 19 0.47 -17.10 -9.71
N THR A 20 0.13 -16.30 -8.68
CA THR A 20 -1.09 -15.47 -8.69
C THR A 20 -0.85 -14.03 -9.15
N VAL A 21 0.41 -13.58 -9.18
CA VAL A 21 0.76 -12.19 -9.51
C VAL A 21 1.29 -12.10 -10.93
N VAL A 22 0.56 -11.39 -11.79
CA VAL A 22 0.98 -11.15 -13.18
C VAL A 22 2.13 -10.16 -13.25
N LYS A 23 2.02 -9.04 -12.52
CA LYS A 23 3.05 -8.00 -12.40
C LYS A 23 3.07 -7.44 -10.97
N TYR A 24 4.25 -7.25 -10.41
CA TYR A 24 4.50 -6.60 -9.14
C TYR A 24 5.29 -5.32 -9.37
N ILE A 25 4.64 -4.17 -9.17
CA ILE A 25 5.21 -2.87 -9.52
C ILE A 25 5.45 -2.07 -8.25
N GLU A 26 6.71 -1.70 -8.05
CA GLU A 26 7.14 -0.79 -7.01
C GLU A 26 7.52 0.55 -7.61
N VAL A 27 7.03 1.62 -7.00
CA VAL A 27 7.35 2.99 -7.38
C VAL A 27 7.89 3.72 -6.16
N ASP A 28 9.02 4.39 -6.30
CA ASP A 28 9.59 5.22 -5.25
C ASP A 28 10.49 6.32 -5.84
N PHE A 29 11.00 7.21 -5.00
CA PHE A 29 12.03 8.18 -5.38
C PHE A 29 13.28 7.49 -5.93
N THR A 30 13.92 8.14 -6.89
CA THR A 30 15.15 7.69 -7.57
C THR A 30 16.22 7.25 -6.58
N GLU A 31 16.40 7.96 -5.47
CA GLU A 31 17.39 7.65 -4.44
C GLU A 31 17.10 6.31 -3.75
N ASN A 32 15.82 6.01 -3.53
CA ASN A 32 15.37 4.77 -2.89
C ASN A 32 15.46 3.60 -3.88
N THR A 33 14.97 3.79 -5.11
CA THR A 33 15.01 2.74 -6.12
C THR A 33 16.42 2.39 -6.56
N THR A 34 17.34 3.36 -6.66
CA THR A 34 18.76 3.11 -6.97
C THR A 34 19.40 2.22 -5.90
N LYS A 35 19.21 2.56 -4.62
CA LYS A 35 19.74 1.76 -3.50
C LYS A 35 19.14 0.35 -3.50
N LYS A 36 17.83 0.23 -3.74
CA LYS A 36 17.12 -1.04 -3.76
C LYS A 36 17.57 -1.91 -4.94
N ALA A 37 17.63 -1.37 -6.15
CA ALA A 37 18.12 -2.06 -7.34
C ALA A 37 19.55 -2.59 -7.11
N MET A 38 20.43 -1.77 -6.51
CA MET A 38 21.79 -2.19 -6.15
C MET A 38 21.79 -3.34 -5.15
N ALA A 39 20.98 -3.27 -4.09
CA ALA A 39 20.89 -4.34 -3.09
C ALA A 39 20.38 -5.65 -3.69
N ILE A 40 19.35 -5.58 -4.53
CA ILE A 40 18.80 -6.75 -5.25
C ILE A 40 19.87 -7.39 -6.12
N ARG A 41 20.58 -6.60 -6.94
CA ARG A 41 21.61 -7.10 -7.87
C ARG A 41 22.85 -7.66 -7.17
N LYS A 42 23.19 -7.17 -5.98
CA LYS A 42 24.30 -7.71 -5.17
C LYS A 42 23.94 -9.02 -4.49
N SER A 43 22.66 -9.27 -4.22
CA SER A 43 22.20 -10.51 -3.61
C SER A 43 21.89 -11.57 -4.67
N LYS A 44 22.61 -12.70 -4.59
CA LYS A 44 22.31 -13.88 -5.42
C LYS A 44 20.92 -14.44 -5.13
N GLU A 45 20.51 -14.43 -3.87
CA GLU A 45 19.21 -14.93 -3.42
C GLU A 45 18.06 -14.09 -3.99
N LEU A 46 18.16 -12.76 -3.89
CA LEU A 46 17.12 -11.87 -4.40
C LEU A 46 17.07 -11.89 -5.94
N SER A 47 18.24 -11.95 -6.59
CA SER A 47 18.33 -12.00 -8.04
C SER A 47 17.79 -13.29 -8.63
N ALA A 48 17.95 -14.44 -7.94
CA ALA A 48 17.46 -15.73 -8.41
C ALA A 48 15.92 -15.80 -8.54
N VAL A 49 15.20 -14.95 -7.83
CA VAL A 49 13.72 -14.90 -7.86
C VAL A 49 13.20 -14.06 -9.03
N LEU A 50 14.04 -13.24 -9.67
CA LEU A 50 13.64 -12.36 -10.77
C LEU A 50 13.53 -13.06 -12.14
N GLY A 51 13.84 -14.36 -12.22
CA GLY A 51 13.91 -15.09 -13.48
C GLY A 51 15.32 -15.23 -14.01
N THR A 52 15.46 -15.47 -15.31
CA THR A 52 16.77 -15.65 -15.94
C THR A 52 17.50 -14.30 -16.05
N PRO A 53 18.84 -14.26 -15.95
CA PRO A 53 19.59 -13.00 -16.04
C PRO A 53 19.35 -12.21 -17.32
N GLU A 54 19.01 -12.88 -18.42
CA GLU A 54 18.75 -12.28 -19.73
C GLU A 54 17.43 -11.48 -19.76
N ASP A 55 16.47 -11.87 -18.92
CA ASP A 55 15.16 -11.19 -18.80
C ASP A 55 15.19 -10.04 -17.78
N VAL A 56 16.30 -9.87 -17.05
CA VAL A 56 16.45 -8.83 -16.03
C VAL A 56 17.29 -7.67 -16.55
N SER A 57 16.69 -6.49 -16.65
CA SER A 57 17.34 -5.29 -17.14
C SER A 57 17.35 -4.16 -16.11
N LEU A 58 18.41 -3.36 -16.13
CA LEU A 58 18.48 -2.08 -15.44
C LEU A 58 18.19 -0.96 -16.43
N ALA A 59 17.44 0.03 -15.99
CA ALA A 59 17.13 1.23 -16.76
C ALA A 59 17.38 2.48 -15.92
N ASN A 60 17.32 3.65 -16.57
CA ASN A 60 17.43 4.96 -15.94
C ASN A 60 18.67 5.10 -15.02
N GLY A 61 19.85 4.72 -15.54
CA GLY A 61 21.11 4.80 -14.77
C GLY A 61 21.18 3.85 -13.57
N GLY A 62 20.38 2.79 -13.55
CA GLY A 62 20.30 1.83 -12.43
C GLY A 62 19.24 2.18 -11.38
N ALA A 63 18.45 3.23 -11.61
CA ALA A 63 17.32 3.59 -10.76
C ALA A 63 16.03 2.83 -11.07
N ALA A 64 16.00 2.08 -12.17
CA ALA A 64 14.89 1.18 -12.51
C ALA A 64 15.40 -0.24 -12.75
N LEU A 65 14.58 -1.22 -12.39
CA LEU A 65 14.85 -2.64 -12.60
C LEU A 65 13.60 -3.29 -13.17
N HIS A 66 13.75 -4.04 -14.26
CA HIS A 66 12.67 -4.79 -14.88
C HIS A 66 13.02 -6.27 -14.94
N SER A 67 12.02 -7.10 -14.73
CA SER A 67 12.03 -8.56 -14.90
C SER A 67 10.66 -8.99 -15.44
N PRO A 68 10.40 -10.28 -15.74
CA PRO A 68 9.10 -10.71 -16.25
C PRO A 68 7.91 -10.37 -15.34
N VAL A 69 8.10 -10.39 -14.02
CA VAL A 69 7.02 -10.14 -13.04
C VAL A 69 7.30 -8.90 -12.18
N TYR A 70 8.53 -8.69 -11.72
CA TYR A 70 8.86 -7.58 -10.82
C TYR A 70 9.42 -6.37 -11.58
N HIS A 71 8.89 -5.20 -11.25
CA HIS A 71 9.32 -3.92 -11.80
C HIS A 71 9.51 -2.89 -10.69
N LEU A 72 10.69 -2.29 -10.64
CA LEU A 72 11.05 -1.20 -9.75
C LEU A 72 11.23 0.07 -10.58
N LEU A 73 10.43 1.09 -10.30
CA LEU A 73 10.31 2.30 -11.10
C LEU A 73 10.63 3.54 -10.27
N ALA A 74 11.53 4.38 -10.77
CA ALA A 74 11.85 5.67 -10.18
C ALA A 74 10.83 6.73 -10.60
N ALA A 75 10.02 7.23 -9.67
CA ALA A 75 9.12 8.35 -9.92
C ALA A 75 8.82 9.13 -8.63
N ASP A 76 8.72 10.45 -8.74
CA ASP A 76 8.17 11.30 -7.68
C ASP A 76 6.64 11.26 -7.74
N LEU A 77 6.01 10.65 -6.74
CA LEU A 77 4.55 10.57 -6.63
C LEU A 77 3.88 11.95 -6.45
N ARG A 78 4.65 13.00 -6.16
CA ARG A 78 4.16 14.38 -6.08
C ARG A 78 4.00 15.03 -7.44
N THR A 79 4.71 14.54 -8.44
CA THR A 79 4.56 14.97 -9.83
C THR A 79 3.24 14.44 -10.37
N PRO A 80 2.45 15.25 -11.09
CA PRO A 80 1.17 14.81 -11.64
C PRO A 80 1.26 13.47 -12.38
N PRO A 81 0.32 12.52 -12.17
CA PRO A 81 0.40 11.16 -12.72
C PRO A 81 0.59 11.11 -14.24
N ALA A 82 -0.01 12.06 -14.98
CA ALA A 82 0.16 12.17 -16.42
C ALA A 82 1.62 12.37 -16.87
N GLN A 83 2.45 12.97 -16.02
CA GLN A 83 3.87 13.24 -16.30
C GLN A 83 4.79 12.18 -15.69
N SER A 84 4.44 11.62 -14.54
CA SER A 84 5.31 10.70 -13.78
C SER A 84 4.96 9.22 -13.94
N LEU A 85 3.68 8.87 -13.91
CA LEU A 85 3.21 7.48 -13.85
C LEU A 85 2.78 6.95 -15.21
N VAL A 86 2.02 7.73 -16.00
CA VAL A 86 1.52 7.32 -17.32
C VAL A 86 2.65 6.85 -18.25
N PRO A 87 3.77 7.58 -18.41
CA PRO A 87 4.86 7.13 -19.29
C PRO A 87 5.54 5.83 -18.83
N LEU A 88 5.45 5.48 -17.54
CA LEU A 88 6.08 4.30 -16.97
C LEU A 88 5.14 3.09 -16.94
N LEU A 89 3.85 3.34 -16.67
CA LEU A 89 2.88 2.28 -16.39
C LEU A 89 2.08 1.88 -17.63
N THR A 90 1.80 2.81 -18.54
CA THR A 90 0.84 2.61 -19.64
C THR A 90 1.48 2.74 -21.02
N ALA A 91 2.80 2.69 -21.11
CA ALA A 91 3.51 2.81 -22.38
C ALA A 91 3.28 1.59 -23.29
N GLU A 92 2.98 1.85 -24.56
CA GLU A 92 2.83 0.86 -25.61
C GLU A 92 4.20 0.39 -26.17
N PRO A 93 4.30 -0.82 -26.76
CA PRO A 93 3.22 -1.78 -27.07
C PRO A 93 2.86 -2.74 -25.94
N GLN A 94 3.54 -2.65 -24.79
CA GLN A 94 3.37 -3.59 -23.68
C GLN A 94 3.28 -2.83 -22.34
N PRO A 95 2.07 -2.38 -21.96
CA PRO A 95 1.90 -1.63 -20.72
C PRO A 95 2.22 -2.49 -19.49
N LEU A 96 2.86 -1.88 -18.48
CA LEU A 96 3.09 -2.52 -17.18
C LEU A 96 1.79 -2.64 -16.38
N LEU A 97 0.88 -1.69 -16.54
CA LEU A 97 -0.41 -1.66 -15.87
C LEU A 97 -1.53 -1.78 -16.91
N SER A 98 -2.42 -2.76 -16.75
CA SER A 98 -3.55 -2.96 -17.66
C SER A 98 -4.87 -3.01 -16.86
N PRO A 99 -5.89 -2.19 -17.22
CA PRO A 99 -7.20 -2.22 -16.58
C PRO A 99 -7.96 -3.54 -16.74
N SER A 100 -7.54 -4.42 -17.65
CA SER A 100 -8.13 -5.75 -17.83
C SER A 100 -7.70 -6.76 -16.75
N VAL A 101 -6.72 -6.41 -15.92
CA VAL A 101 -6.21 -7.25 -14.84
C VAL A 101 -6.60 -6.64 -13.48
N PRO A 102 -7.20 -7.42 -12.55
CA PRO A 102 -7.45 -6.93 -11.20
C PRO A 102 -6.18 -6.41 -10.54
N THR A 103 -6.21 -5.17 -10.08
CA THR A 103 -5.02 -4.48 -9.56
C THR A 103 -5.22 -4.10 -8.10
N LEU A 104 -4.19 -4.31 -7.27
CA LEU A 104 -4.15 -3.86 -5.89
C LEU A 104 -3.09 -2.78 -5.70
N LEU A 105 -3.52 -1.59 -5.28
CA LEU A 105 -2.63 -0.49 -4.87
C LEU A 105 -2.32 -0.60 -3.39
N LEU A 106 -1.06 -0.39 -3.03
CA LEU A 106 -0.60 -0.35 -1.64
C LEU A 106 0.09 1.00 -1.39
N PHE A 107 -0.37 1.69 -0.35
CA PHE A 107 0.23 2.88 0.22
C PHE A 107 0.48 2.64 1.71
N GLU A 108 1.68 2.20 2.07
CA GLU A 108 2.05 1.89 3.45
C GLU A 108 2.89 3.04 4.01
N CYS A 109 2.27 3.91 4.80
CA CYS A 109 2.82 5.19 5.27
C CYS A 109 3.34 6.04 4.10
N VAL A 110 2.46 6.41 3.17
CA VAL A 110 2.86 7.20 1.98
C VAL A 110 2.00 8.44 1.81
N LEU A 111 0.68 8.28 1.71
CA LEU A 111 -0.23 9.40 1.45
C LEU A 111 -0.18 10.45 2.56
N ALA A 112 0.02 10.04 3.82
CA ALA A 112 0.23 10.95 4.95
C ALA A 112 1.34 12.00 4.74
N TYR A 113 2.40 11.69 3.98
CA TYR A 113 3.57 12.57 3.80
C TYR A 113 3.42 13.62 2.68
N MET A 114 2.39 13.52 1.85
CA MET A 114 2.18 14.43 0.72
C MET A 114 0.95 15.31 0.93
N SER A 115 0.85 16.40 0.17
CA SER A 115 -0.31 17.28 0.26
C SER A 115 -1.61 16.51 -0.06
N PRO A 116 -2.75 16.87 0.55
CA PRO A 116 -4.04 16.26 0.22
C PRO A 116 -4.33 16.27 -1.28
N ASN A 117 -4.05 17.39 -1.96
CA ASN A 117 -4.25 17.51 -3.41
C ASN A 117 -3.43 16.50 -4.21
N THR A 118 -2.19 16.26 -3.81
CA THR A 118 -1.32 15.26 -4.44
C THR A 118 -1.87 13.85 -4.25
N GLY A 119 -2.20 13.47 -3.01
CA GLY A 119 -2.75 12.15 -2.71
C GLY A 119 -4.07 11.90 -3.45
N ASN A 120 -4.94 12.91 -3.48
CA ASN A 120 -6.22 12.86 -4.18
C ASN A 120 -6.03 12.73 -5.70
N ALA A 121 -5.08 13.46 -6.30
CA ALA A 121 -4.77 13.35 -7.72
C ALA A 121 -4.24 11.96 -8.10
N LEU A 122 -3.44 11.31 -7.24
CA LEU A 122 -3.00 9.92 -7.45
C LEU A 122 -4.19 8.96 -7.44
N LEU A 123 -5.02 9.02 -6.40
CA LEU A 123 -6.20 8.14 -6.28
C LEU A 123 -7.15 8.35 -7.46
N GLN A 124 -7.43 9.60 -7.82
CA GLN A 124 -8.29 9.95 -8.95
C GLN A 124 -7.76 9.40 -10.28
N TRP A 125 -6.46 9.52 -10.54
CA TRP A 125 -5.89 9.00 -11.79
C TRP A 125 -6.08 7.49 -11.93
N PHE A 126 -5.86 6.73 -10.86
CA PHE A 126 -6.08 5.29 -10.91
C PHE A 126 -7.56 4.94 -11.10
N THR A 127 -8.48 5.65 -10.43
CA THR A 127 -9.92 5.41 -10.60
C THR A 127 -10.36 5.74 -12.02
N ASP A 128 -9.88 6.82 -12.60
CA ASP A 128 -10.17 7.20 -13.98
C ASP A 128 -9.63 6.14 -14.95
N TYR A 129 -8.38 5.70 -14.77
CA TYR A 129 -7.75 4.69 -15.62
C TYR A 129 -8.45 3.32 -15.55
N PHE A 130 -9.00 2.95 -14.38
CA PHE A 130 -9.76 1.73 -14.16
C PHE A 130 -11.29 1.93 -14.34
N SER A 131 -11.72 2.91 -15.12
CA SER A 131 -13.16 3.12 -15.42
C SER A 131 -13.71 2.22 -16.53
N ALA A 132 -12.86 1.44 -17.20
CA ALA A 132 -13.28 0.53 -18.26
C ALA A 132 -14.21 -0.60 -17.75
N PRO A 133 -15.15 -1.10 -18.58
CA PRO A 133 -15.98 -2.24 -18.21
C PRO A 133 -15.14 -3.46 -17.81
N GLY A 134 -15.48 -4.08 -16.68
CA GLY A 134 -14.78 -5.27 -16.16
C GLY A 134 -13.51 -4.97 -15.35
N ALA A 135 -13.05 -3.73 -15.28
CA ALA A 135 -11.88 -3.35 -14.49
C ALA A 135 -12.15 -3.46 -12.99
N VAL A 136 -11.18 -4.02 -12.25
CA VAL A 136 -11.24 -4.16 -10.79
C VAL A 136 -9.99 -3.53 -10.19
N LEU A 137 -10.19 -2.57 -9.30
CA LEU A 137 -9.11 -1.87 -8.62
C LEU A 137 -9.36 -1.89 -7.11
N GLY A 138 -8.48 -2.55 -6.36
CA GLY A 138 -8.38 -2.44 -4.91
C GLY A 138 -7.32 -1.43 -4.51
N CYS A 139 -7.49 -0.78 -3.37
CA CYS A 139 -6.45 0.03 -2.74
C CYS A 139 -6.46 -0.20 -1.23
N ILE A 140 -5.26 -0.30 -0.66
CA ILE A 140 -5.03 -0.38 0.78
C ILE A 140 -4.09 0.77 1.16
N VAL A 141 -4.48 1.51 2.19
CA VAL A 141 -3.69 2.59 2.79
C VAL A 141 -3.52 2.26 4.28
N TYR A 142 -2.27 2.15 4.72
CA TYR A 142 -1.90 2.06 6.13
C TYR A 142 -1.21 3.35 6.54
N GLU A 143 -1.73 4.05 7.54
CA GLU A 143 -1.15 5.33 8.00
C GLU A 143 -1.72 5.79 9.35
N MET A 144 -1.22 6.94 9.80
CA MET A 144 -1.62 7.59 11.04
C MET A 144 -2.88 8.44 10.88
N PHE A 145 -3.69 8.50 11.93
CA PHE A 145 -4.84 9.41 12.07
C PHE A 145 -4.98 9.87 13.52
N ALA A 146 -6.06 10.60 13.86
CA ALA A 146 -6.31 11.08 15.23
C ALA A 146 -5.17 11.95 15.81
N LEU A 147 -4.54 12.77 14.97
CA LEU A 147 -3.34 13.53 15.33
C LEU A 147 -3.59 14.80 16.17
N GLU A 148 -4.81 15.00 16.64
CA GLU A 148 -5.24 16.23 17.33
C GLU A 148 -5.47 16.05 18.84
N ASP A 149 -5.52 14.81 19.34
CA ASP A 149 -5.60 14.55 20.77
C ASP A 149 -4.22 14.73 21.45
N SER A 150 -4.14 14.46 22.76
CA SER A 150 -2.88 14.64 23.51
C SER A 150 -1.75 13.76 22.98
N PHE A 151 -2.04 12.51 22.62
CA PHE A 151 -1.05 11.57 22.10
C PHE A 151 -0.64 11.93 20.68
N GLY A 152 -1.62 12.19 19.80
CA GLY A 152 -1.42 12.63 18.43
C GLY A 152 -0.57 13.90 18.33
N LYS A 153 -0.81 14.88 19.21
CA LYS A 153 0.02 16.10 19.29
C LYS A 153 1.48 15.81 19.66
N VAL A 154 1.72 14.89 20.61
CA VAL A 154 3.08 14.45 20.96
C VAL A 154 3.73 13.76 19.74
N MET A 155 3.02 12.87 19.06
CA MET A 155 3.49 12.22 17.84
C MET A 155 3.90 13.24 16.76
N VAL A 156 3.01 14.20 16.46
CA VAL A 156 3.28 15.25 15.46
C VAL A 156 4.48 16.12 15.86
N ASN A 157 4.60 16.48 17.14
CA ASN A 157 5.73 17.27 17.63
C ASN A 157 7.06 16.50 17.51
N ASN A 158 7.06 15.20 17.82
CA ASN A 158 8.22 14.33 17.68
C ASN A 158 8.65 14.16 16.21
N LEU A 159 7.70 14.11 15.27
CA LEU A 159 7.98 14.09 13.85
C LEU A 159 8.51 15.44 13.35
N ARG A 160 7.90 16.55 13.80
CA ARG A 160 8.34 17.90 13.44
C ARG A 160 9.76 18.18 13.90
N ALA A 161 10.16 17.69 15.08
CA ALA A 161 11.54 17.78 15.57
C ALA A 161 12.56 17.09 14.64
N ARG A 162 12.12 16.18 13.77
CA ARG A 162 12.91 15.49 12.75
C ARG A 162 12.65 16.01 11.32
N ASN A 163 12.04 17.19 11.19
CA ASN A 163 11.63 17.80 9.93
C ASN A 163 10.63 16.97 9.12
N ILE A 164 9.78 16.18 9.79
CA ILE A 164 8.73 15.39 9.16
C ILE A 164 7.38 16.06 9.45
N THR A 165 6.57 16.24 8.40
CA THR A 165 5.19 16.73 8.49
C THR A 165 4.23 15.70 7.87
N LEU A 166 2.97 15.73 8.30
CA LEU A 166 1.93 14.79 7.87
C LEU A 166 0.72 15.51 7.24
N PRO A 167 0.91 16.31 6.18
CA PRO A 167 -0.19 17.08 5.59
C PRO A 167 -1.32 16.21 5.05
N GLY A 168 -1.02 14.99 4.58
CA GLY A 168 -2.01 14.08 3.99
C GLY A 168 -2.92 13.37 5.00
N ALA A 169 -2.59 13.45 6.30
CA ALA A 169 -3.44 12.94 7.37
C ALA A 169 -4.48 13.97 7.84
N GLN A 170 -4.23 15.28 7.63
CA GLN A 170 -5.10 16.36 8.12
C GLN A 170 -6.57 16.27 7.67
N PRO A 171 -6.91 15.88 6.42
CA PRO A 171 -8.32 15.78 6.02
C PRO A 171 -9.08 14.63 6.70
N TYR A 172 -8.38 13.69 7.33
CA TYR A 172 -8.97 12.47 7.88
C TYR A 172 -8.66 12.33 9.39
N PRO A 173 -9.09 13.30 10.23
CA PRO A 173 -8.67 13.36 11.62
C PRO A 173 -9.33 12.30 12.52
N THR A 174 -10.39 11.62 12.07
CA THR A 174 -11.17 10.68 12.89
C THR A 174 -11.35 9.35 12.19
N PHE A 175 -11.67 8.30 12.93
CA PHE A 175 -11.95 6.98 12.35
C PHE A 175 -13.06 7.04 11.29
N ALA A 176 -14.12 7.80 11.55
CA ALA A 176 -15.24 7.96 10.61
C ALA A 176 -14.83 8.69 9.31
N SER A 177 -13.84 9.59 9.36
CA SER A 177 -13.41 10.31 8.16
C SER A 177 -12.43 9.51 7.29
N LEU A 178 -11.78 8.47 7.82
CA LEU A 178 -10.87 7.61 7.06
C LEU A 178 -11.50 7.04 5.78
N ALA A 179 -12.76 6.58 5.87
CA ALA A 179 -13.48 6.03 4.74
C ALA A 179 -13.73 7.06 3.61
N ASN A 180 -13.81 8.36 3.96
CA ASN A 180 -14.07 9.42 3.00
C ASN A 180 -12.93 9.60 1.98
N ARG A 181 -11.72 9.13 2.32
CA ARG A 181 -10.57 9.11 1.40
C ARG A 181 -10.93 8.47 0.07
N PHE A 182 -11.67 7.36 0.10
CA PHE A 182 -12.10 6.63 -1.09
C PHE A 182 -13.46 7.12 -1.63
N LEU A 183 -14.41 7.44 -0.75
CA LEU A 183 -15.77 7.81 -1.19
C LEU A 183 -15.81 9.07 -2.06
N GLN A 184 -14.86 9.99 -1.90
CA GLN A 184 -14.75 11.19 -2.74
C GLN A 184 -14.15 10.95 -4.14
N HIS A 185 -13.73 9.71 -4.46
CA HIS A 185 -13.05 9.33 -5.70
C HIS A 185 -13.76 8.18 -6.44
N ASP A 186 -15.09 8.06 -6.32
CA ASP A 186 -15.90 7.06 -7.03
C ASP A 186 -15.47 5.60 -6.79
N TRP A 187 -15.11 5.28 -5.54
CA TRP A 187 -14.93 3.91 -5.06
C TRP A 187 -16.25 3.37 -4.52
N GLU A 188 -16.64 2.17 -4.93
CA GLU A 188 -17.88 1.51 -4.49
C GLU A 188 -17.78 0.94 -3.07
N ILE A 189 -16.58 0.58 -2.63
CA ILE A 189 -16.33 0.02 -1.30
C ILE A 189 -15.30 0.90 -0.61
N SER A 190 -15.56 1.21 0.66
CA SER A 190 -14.63 1.89 1.56
C SER A 190 -14.79 1.36 2.98
N ARG A 191 -13.70 0.90 3.58
CA ARG A 191 -13.65 0.31 4.92
C ARG A 191 -12.40 0.76 5.66
N ALA A 192 -12.45 0.72 6.99
CA ALA A 192 -11.35 1.07 7.87
C ALA A 192 -11.35 0.16 9.10
N VAL A 193 -10.16 -0.09 9.65
CA VAL A 193 -9.97 -0.76 10.93
C VAL A 193 -8.73 -0.20 11.60
N THR A 194 -8.77 0.02 12.92
CA THR A 194 -7.58 0.47 13.66
C THR A 194 -6.62 -0.70 13.88
N LEU A 195 -5.33 -0.41 14.08
CA LEU A 195 -4.37 -1.45 14.47
C LEU A 195 -4.70 -2.05 15.84
N LYS A 196 -5.30 -1.25 16.73
CA LYS A 196 -5.82 -1.72 18.02
C LYS A 196 -6.90 -2.78 17.81
N ASP A 197 -7.86 -2.54 16.93
CA ASP A 197 -8.93 -3.50 16.63
C ASP A 197 -8.39 -4.72 15.87
N ILE A 198 -7.43 -4.55 14.94
CA ILE A 198 -6.74 -5.67 14.29
C ILE A 198 -6.14 -6.61 15.34
N ARG A 199 -5.33 -6.06 16.25
CA ARG A 199 -4.68 -6.84 17.30
C ARG A 199 -5.69 -7.57 18.18
N ARG A 200 -6.81 -6.92 18.52
CA ARG A 200 -7.82 -7.47 19.43
C ARG A 200 -8.72 -8.52 18.77
N GLU A 201 -9.18 -8.27 17.54
CA GLU A 201 -10.30 -9.01 16.91
C GLU A 201 -9.88 -9.90 15.73
N TYR A 202 -8.67 -9.75 15.20
CA TYR A 202 -8.26 -10.43 13.95
C TYR A 202 -7.00 -11.28 14.12
N ILE A 203 -6.17 -11.00 15.12
CA ILE A 203 -4.99 -11.83 15.40
C ILE A 203 -5.36 -12.96 16.38
N GLU A 204 -5.03 -14.18 15.99
CA GLU A 204 -5.28 -15.37 16.79
C GLU A 204 -4.53 -15.32 18.14
N PRO A 205 -5.12 -15.81 19.24
CA PRO A 205 -4.48 -15.79 20.56
C PRO A 205 -3.10 -16.46 20.56
N SER A 206 -2.94 -17.55 19.80
CA SER A 206 -1.66 -18.27 19.68
C SER A 206 -0.56 -17.39 19.07
N GLU A 207 -0.89 -16.52 18.10
CA GLU A 207 0.09 -15.59 17.53
C GLU A 207 0.42 -14.47 18.51
N LEU A 208 -0.55 -13.95 19.26
CA LEU A 208 -0.29 -12.96 20.32
C LEU A 208 0.63 -13.54 21.41
N GLN A 209 0.41 -14.79 21.80
CA GLN A 209 1.26 -15.52 22.75
C GLN A 209 2.66 -15.77 22.18
N ARG A 210 2.76 -16.18 20.90
CA ARG A 210 4.05 -16.36 20.24
C ARG A 210 4.86 -15.06 20.21
N ILE A 211 4.19 -13.92 19.96
CA ILE A 211 4.83 -12.60 19.94
C ILE A 211 5.29 -12.17 21.34
N SER A 212 4.47 -12.39 22.39
CA SER A 212 4.83 -11.99 23.76
C SER A 212 6.01 -12.78 24.36
N GLN A 213 6.36 -13.91 23.76
CA GLN A 213 7.55 -14.68 24.11
C GLN A 213 8.85 -14.11 23.52
N LEU A 214 8.77 -13.23 22.53
CA LEU A 214 9.95 -12.62 21.89
C LEU A 214 10.52 -11.49 22.74
N GLU A 215 9.64 -10.67 23.31
CA GLU A 215 10.00 -9.51 24.13
C GLU A 215 8.91 -9.26 25.18
N MET A 216 9.34 -9.02 26.41
CA MET A 216 8.43 -8.70 27.51
C MET A 216 8.01 -7.23 27.39
N LEU A 217 6.70 -7.00 27.29
CA LEU A 217 6.09 -5.67 27.27
C LEU A 217 5.25 -5.50 28.52
N ASP A 218 5.66 -4.59 29.40
CA ASP A 218 4.96 -4.23 30.64
C ASP A 218 3.90 -3.14 30.42
N GLU A 219 4.16 -2.18 29.53
CA GLU A 219 3.25 -1.06 29.23
C GLU A 219 2.33 -1.36 28.03
N ILE A 220 1.39 -2.29 28.22
CA ILE A 220 0.42 -2.69 27.18
C ILE A 220 -0.48 -1.51 26.79
N GLU A 221 -0.82 -0.65 27.75
CA GLU A 221 -1.66 0.54 27.55
C GLU A 221 -1.00 1.54 26.59
N GLU A 222 0.33 1.71 26.65
CA GLU A 222 1.06 2.57 25.72
C GLU A 222 1.05 2.01 24.31
N LEU A 223 1.23 0.69 24.17
CA LEU A 223 1.08 0.04 22.87
C LEU A 223 -0.34 0.23 22.33
N GLU A 224 -1.38 0.06 23.15
CA GLU A 224 -2.76 0.30 22.71
C GLU A 224 -2.99 1.74 22.25
N LEU A 225 -2.41 2.73 22.94
CA LEU A 225 -2.45 4.13 22.53
C LEU A 225 -1.80 4.32 21.16
N VAL A 226 -0.61 3.75 20.93
CA VAL A 226 0.06 3.79 19.63
C VAL A 226 -0.83 3.17 18.55
N LEU A 227 -1.32 1.96 18.77
CA LEU A 227 -2.10 1.21 17.78
C LEU A 227 -3.48 1.84 17.50
N ALA A 228 -4.04 2.61 18.42
CA ALA A 228 -5.28 3.36 18.21
C ALA A 228 -5.11 4.56 17.26
N HIS A 229 -3.88 5.01 17.01
CA HIS A 229 -3.55 6.15 16.13
C HIS A 229 -3.12 5.73 14.73
N TYR A 230 -3.17 4.43 14.42
CA TYR A 230 -2.92 3.89 13.09
C TYR A 230 -4.11 3.09 12.61
N ALA A 231 -4.38 3.17 11.31
CA ALA A 231 -5.45 2.42 10.69
C ALA A 231 -4.99 1.80 9.37
N ILE A 232 -5.63 0.68 9.04
CA ILE A 232 -5.65 0.16 7.67
C ILE A 232 -7.01 0.53 7.10
N THR A 233 -6.98 1.25 5.99
CA THR A 233 -8.15 1.62 5.20
C THR A 233 -8.04 0.96 3.85
N TRP A 234 -9.16 0.50 3.31
CA TRP A 234 -9.17 -0.08 1.98
C TRP A 234 -10.46 0.23 1.25
N GLY A 235 -10.35 0.26 -0.07
CA GLY A 235 -11.50 0.45 -0.95
C GLY A 235 -11.37 -0.38 -2.20
N ALA A 236 -12.49 -0.65 -2.85
CA ALA A 236 -12.53 -1.24 -4.18
C ALA A 236 -13.35 -0.38 -5.14
N LYS A 237 -12.77 -0.09 -6.31
CA LYS A 237 -13.48 0.40 -7.49
C LYS A 237 -13.88 -0.79 -8.35
N LEU A 238 -15.17 -0.83 -8.67
CA LEU A 238 -15.84 -1.91 -9.38
C LEU A 238 -16.62 -1.34 -10.57
N PRO A 239 -16.82 -2.10 -11.65
CA PRO A 239 -17.58 -1.61 -12.79
C PRO A 239 -19.03 -1.27 -12.39
N PRO A 240 -19.61 -0.13 -12.86
CA PRO A 240 -20.92 0.33 -12.40
C PRO A 240 -22.04 -0.71 -12.51
N ASN A 241 -22.04 -1.49 -13.59
CA ASN A 241 -23.10 -2.46 -13.92
C ASN A 241 -22.78 -3.92 -13.55
N ALA A 242 -21.72 -4.18 -12.77
CA ALA A 242 -21.28 -5.53 -12.45
C ALA A 242 -21.89 -6.05 -11.13
N VAL A 243 -23.21 -6.33 -11.12
CA VAL A 243 -23.95 -6.75 -9.90
C VAL A 243 -23.32 -7.97 -9.21
N ALA A 244 -23.01 -9.02 -9.97
CA ALA A 244 -22.40 -10.24 -9.41
C ALA A 244 -21.01 -9.99 -8.82
N LEU A 245 -20.20 -9.16 -9.49
CA LEU A 245 -18.88 -8.78 -9.01
C LEU A 245 -19.00 -7.91 -7.74
N LYS A 246 -19.93 -6.96 -7.71
CA LYS A 246 -20.23 -6.16 -6.52
C LYS A 246 -20.62 -7.02 -5.33
N ALA A 247 -21.44 -8.05 -5.54
CA ALA A 247 -21.78 -9.00 -4.48
C ALA A 247 -20.53 -9.73 -3.94
N GLN A 248 -19.68 -10.27 -4.82
CA GLN A 248 -18.45 -10.96 -4.42
C GLN A 248 -17.49 -10.05 -3.64
N TRP A 249 -17.27 -8.82 -4.12
CA TRP A 249 -16.31 -7.90 -3.52
C TRP A 249 -16.86 -7.15 -2.31
N SER A 250 -18.18 -7.12 -2.12
CA SER A 250 -18.81 -6.50 -0.94
C SER A 250 -18.33 -7.11 0.37
N GLU A 251 -17.95 -8.38 0.36
CA GLU A 251 -17.41 -9.12 1.49
C GLU A 251 -15.88 -8.99 1.63
N TRP A 252 -15.20 -8.27 0.73
CA TRP A 252 -13.75 -8.09 0.81
C TRP A 252 -13.36 -7.30 2.06
N SER A 253 -12.89 -8.04 3.05
CA SER A 253 -12.58 -7.57 4.40
C SER A 253 -11.57 -8.49 5.07
N LEU A 254 -10.99 -8.05 6.17
CA LEU A 254 -10.25 -8.94 7.06
C LEU A 254 -11.20 -9.96 7.70
N ARG A 255 -10.70 -11.20 7.91
CA ARG A 255 -11.45 -12.24 8.60
C ARG A 255 -11.24 -12.09 10.10
N ARG A 256 -12.31 -11.80 10.84
CA ARG A 256 -12.28 -11.83 12.30
C ARG A 256 -11.95 -13.23 12.78
N LYS A 257 -11.22 -13.34 13.90
CA LYS A 257 -11.00 -14.63 14.56
C LYS A 257 -12.34 -15.17 15.06
N VAL A 258 -12.45 -16.49 15.10
CA VAL A 258 -13.63 -17.14 15.66
C VAL A 258 -13.61 -16.91 17.17
N SER A 259 -14.72 -16.42 17.74
CA SER A 259 -14.85 -16.41 19.20
C SER A 259 -15.04 -17.84 19.66
N ASP A 260 -14.16 -18.34 20.52
CA ASP A 260 -14.47 -19.52 21.32
C ASP A 260 -15.67 -19.11 22.21
N GLU A 261 -16.87 -19.62 21.91
CA GLU A 261 -18.03 -19.56 22.82
C GLU A 261 -17.78 -20.39 24.09
#